data_AF-A0A7R9ZWN4-F1
#
_entry.id   AF-A0A7R9ZWN4-F1
#
_cell.length_a   1.000
_cell.length_b   1.000
_cell.length_c   1.000
_cell.angle_alpha   90.00
_cell.angle_beta   90.00
_cell.angle_gamma   90.00
#
_symmetry.space_group_name_H-M   'P 1'
#
loop_
_entity.id
_entity.type
_entity.pdbx_description
1 polymer ?
#
loop_
_entity_poly.entity_id
_entity_poly.type
_entity_poly.pdbx_seq_one_letter_code
_entity_poly.pdbx_strand_id
1 'polypeptide(L)'
;SEVEYAPWCLIAGTVSYYVCLHYWHHMPHCLLGSRQVTVFLDKLCVHQTDAERKQAGILAFASFIANSNRVLCLWSPEYFNRLWCTLEMAAWVSSQQSGFKPLVFLPLRLYKLTYVVNVFFSVARMAYAINNATGRIIPAALMMGLWCFVAPLVLTYSLRQYLIDRAELENQLQAFSVQSAACADEEDRAVVYQALRSWFGDLSDFDNLVRTQVRAHIVANIGSSAHVPFVLTVPTMLHHLFFTVDYVMGGCYGFNAQDFTPIALLQDLAWILCVGATLPQQMWLLTCVSVVRPRRWIVDWAVTFIGGVIVAIQFAVIFVLLGNTSSAQPIWPIALVTFGCAVWFLWLQRESFFCRTAPAQSARQLKVASSPLPPIVSV
;
A
#
# COMPACT_ATOMS: atom_id res chain seq x y z
N SER A 1 -10.61 -45.75 -0.88
CA SER A 1 -9.79 -44.99 0.08
C SER A 1 -10.27 -43.56 0.03
N GLU A 2 -10.77 -43.03 1.14
CA GLU A 2 -11.04 -41.59 1.23
C GLU A 2 -9.69 -40.87 1.15
N VAL A 3 -9.53 -40.00 0.16
CA VAL A 3 -8.32 -39.20 0.07
C VAL A 3 -8.44 -38.09 1.10
N GLU A 4 -7.57 -38.13 2.11
CA GLU A 4 -7.52 -37.10 3.15
C GLU A 4 -7.13 -35.75 2.53
N TYR A 5 -7.93 -34.72 2.79
CA TYR A 5 -7.61 -33.34 2.41
C TYR A 5 -6.33 -32.89 3.11
N ALA A 6 -5.35 -32.42 2.34
CA ALA A 6 -4.09 -31.90 2.86
C ALA A 6 -3.80 -30.49 2.33
N PRO A 7 -3.66 -29.45 3.19
CA PRO A 7 -3.52 -28.05 2.79
C PRO A 7 -2.07 -27.68 2.41
N TRP A 8 -1.43 -28.46 1.55
CA TRP A 8 -0.01 -28.31 1.24
C TRP A 8 0.30 -27.02 0.48
N CYS A 9 -0.51 -26.64 -0.51
CA CYS A 9 -0.32 -25.40 -1.26
C CYS A 9 -0.55 -24.16 -0.38
N LEU A 10 -1.52 -24.19 0.52
CA LEU A 10 -1.75 -23.12 1.49
C LEU A 10 -0.56 -22.96 2.44
N ILE A 11 -0.07 -24.06 3.02
CA ILE A 11 1.09 -24.02 3.93
C ILE A 11 2.33 -23.57 3.17
N ALA A 12 2.70 -24.27 2.10
CA ALA A 12 3.92 -24.01 1.35
C ALA A 12 3.88 -22.61 0.70
N GLY A 13 2.74 -22.21 0.14
CA GLY A 13 2.53 -20.90 -0.46
C GLY A 13 2.61 -19.77 0.57
N THR A 14 1.97 -19.93 1.73
CA THR A 14 2.01 -18.93 2.82
C THR A 14 3.43 -18.80 3.39
N VAL A 15 4.12 -19.92 3.65
CA VAL A 15 5.52 -19.91 4.10
C VAL A 15 6.40 -19.24 3.05
N SER A 16 6.28 -19.65 1.79
CA SER A 16 7.05 -19.07 0.68
C SER A 16 6.80 -17.57 0.53
N TYR A 17 5.55 -17.11 0.66
CA TYR A 17 5.21 -15.70 0.63
C TYR A 17 5.95 -14.92 1.73
N TYR A 18 5.92 -15.38 2.98
CA TYR A 18 6.60 -14.67 4.08
C TYR A 18 8.12 -14.76 4.00
N VAL A 19 8.66 -15.90 3.56
CA VAL A 19 10.11 -16.04 3.32
C VAL A 19 10.53 -15.07 2.22
N CYS A 20 9.80 -15.01 1.10
CA CYS A 20 10.03 -14.00 0.08
C CYS A 20 9.89 -12.59 0.67
N LEU A 21 8.80 -12.25 1.36
CA LEU A 21 8.60 -10.90 1.87
C LEU A 21 9.76 -10.39 2.75
N HIS A 22 10.28 -11.24 3.65
CA HIS A 22 11.35 -10.84 4.58
C HIS A 22 12.75 -10.94 3.95
N TYR A 23 12.97 -11.91 3.06
CA TYR A 23 14.29 -12.23 2.52
C TYR A 23 14.43 -11.97 1.02
N TRP A 24 13.46 -11.29 0.38
CA TRP A 24 13.47 -10.99 -1.06
C TRP A 24 14.72 -10.20 -1.45
N HIS A 25 15.26 -9.38 -0.57
CA HIS A 25 16.47 -8.61 -0.86
C HIS A 25 17.73 -9.48 -0.98
N HIS A 26 17.73 -10.69 -0.39
CA HIS A 26 18.83 -11.66 -0.52
C HIS A 26 18.65 -12.61 -1.72
N MET A 27 17.41 -12.91 -2.12
CA MET A 27 17.10 -13.91 -3.16
C MET A 27 17.68 -13.61 -4.56
N PRO A 28 17.63 -12.39 -5.11
CA PRO A 28 18.18 -12.08 -6.43
C PRO A 28 19.67 -12.35 -6.55
N HIS A 29 20.40 -12.24 -5.43
CA HIS A 29 21.83 -12.55 -5.38
C HIS A 29 22.08 -14.06 -5.48
N CYS A 30 21.27 -14.86 -4.80
CA CYS A 30 21.42 -16.32 -4.78
C CYS A 30 20.87 -17.02 -6.04
N LEU A 31 19.77 -16.51 -6.63
CA LEU A 31 19.00 -17.26 -7.64
C LEU A 31 19.08 -16.70 -9.06
N LEU A 32 19.28 -15.40 -9.23
CA LEU A 32 19.04 -14.74 -10.53
C LEU A 32 20.25 -13.97 -11.08
N GLY A 33 21.42 -14.05 -10.41
CA GLY A 33 22.63 -13.31 -10.82
C GLY A 33 22.40 -11.81 -10.96
N SER A 34 21.45 -11.26 -10.20
CA SER A 34 20.85 -9.96 -10.52
C SER A 34 21.71 -8.76 -10.12
N ARG A 35 21.44 -7.65 -10.82
CA ARG A 35 22.07 -6.32 -10.61
C ARG A 35 21.77 -5.86 -9.17
N GLN A 36 22.83 -5.58 -8.40
CA GLN A 36 22.67 -5.10 -7.03
C GLN A 36 21.88 -3.78 -7.01
N VAL A 37 20.78 -3.76 -6.27
CA VAL A 37 20.08 -2.52 -5.93
C VAL A 37 20.80 -1.93 -4.73
N THR A 38 21.58 -0.87 -4.96
CA THR A 38 22.19 -0.09 -3.88
C THR A 38 21.17 0.91 -3.36
N VAL A 39 21.10 1.04 -2.03
CA VAL A 39 20.22 1.99 -1.35
C VAL A 39 21.10 2.87 -0.47
N PHE A 40 20.95 4.18 -0.63
CA PHE A 40 21.51 5.14 0.31
C PHE A 40 20.53 5.30 1.48
N LEU A 41 21.00 5.09 2.70
CA LEU A 41 20.22 5.31 3.92
C LEU A 41 20.99 6.29 4.80
N ASP A 42 20.43 7.48 4.95
CA ASP A 42 20.98 8.61 5.70
C ASP A 42 21.62 8.20 7.03
N LYS A 43 20.89 7.42 7.84
CA LYS A 43 21.30 7.00 9.18
C LYS A 43 22.54 6.10 9.19
N LEU A 44 22.82 5.40 8.09
CA LEU A 44 24.00 4.53 7.94
C LEU A 44 25.16 5.24 7.26
N CYS A 45 24.87 6.26 6.44
CA CYS A 45 25.87 6.93 5.61
C CYS A 45 26.40 8.24 6.22
N VAL A 46 25.60 8.90 7.07
CA VAL A 46 26.01 10.14 7.75
C VAL A 46 26.49 9.81 9.16
N HIS A 47 27.67 10.32 9.52
CA HIS A 47 28.26 10.09 10.83
C HIS A 47 27.37 10.70 11.92
N GLN A 48 26.98 9.91 12.92
CA GLN A 48 26.00 10.35 13.94
C GLN A 48 26.66 11.06 15.14
N THR A 49 27.97 10.86 15.36
CA THR A 49 28.67 11.32 16.58
C THR A 49 29.79 12.33 16.35
N ASP A 50 30.21 12.55 15.10
CA ASP A 50 31.35 13.41 14.75
C ASP A 50 30.77 14.58 13.97
N ALA A 51 30.83 15.77 14.56
CA ALA A 51 30.16 16.96 14.03
C ALA A 51 30.68 17.37 12.65
N GLU A 52 32.00 17.29 12.42
CA GLU A 52 32.61 17.65 11.14
C GLU A 52 32.20 16.66 10.04
N ARG A 53 32.24 15.36 10.34
CA ARG A 53 31.80 14.33 9.38
C ARG A 53 30.30 14.35 9.14
N LYS A 54 29.51 14.69 10.16
CA LYS A 54 28.06 14.88 10.04
C LYS A 54 27.75 16.05 9.10
N GLN A 55 28.42 17.18 9.30
CA GLN A 55 28.32 18.36 8.45
C GLN A 55 28.73 18.05 7.00
N ALA A 56 29.86 17.37 6.80
CA ALA A 56 30.29 16.93 5.47
C ALA A 56 29.24 16.00 4.81
N GLY A 57 28.63 15.10 5.59
CA GLY A 57 27.55 14.23 5.12
C GLY A 57 26.29 15.00 4.71
N ILE A 58 25.89 16.02 5.48
CA ILE A 58 24.75 16.90 5.17
C ILE A 58 25.01 17.69 3.87
N LEU A 59 26.23 18.20 3.68
CA LEU A 59 26.60 18.93 2.47
C LEU A 59 26.65 18.01 1.23
N ALA A 60 27.06 16.75 1.41
CA ALA A 60 27.10 15.76 0.33
C ALA A 60 25.72 15.19 -0.05
N PHE A 61 24.66 15.50 0.69
CA PHE A 61 23.34 14.88 0.53
C PHE A 61 22.73 15.11 -0.87
N ALA A 62 22.86 16.34 -1.40
CA ALA A 62 22.44 16.65 -2.77
C ALA A 62 23.17 15.81 -3.82
N SER A 63 24.47 15.55 -3.62
CA SER A 63 25.28 14.72 -4.52
C SER A 63 24.83 13.25 -4.51
N PHE A 64 24.48 12.69 -3.35
CA PHE A 64 23.94 11.33 -3.28
C PHE A 64 22.61 11.21 -4.05
N ILE A 65 21.72 12.19 -3.91
CA ILE A 65 20.45 12.19 -4.61
C ILE A 65 20.63 12.41 -6.13
N ALA A 66 21.54 13.30 -6.53
CA ALA A 66 21.88 13.53 -7.94
C ALA A 66 22.41 12.25 -8.63
N ASN A 67 23.19 11.44 -7.91
CA ASN A 67 23.71 10.16 -8.40
C ASN A 67 22.73 8.98 -8.26
N SER A 68 21.58 9.19 -7.59
CA SER A 68 20.56 8.14 -7.43
C SER A 68 19.68 8.02 -8.67
N ASN A 69 19.14 6.83 -8.94
CA ASN A 69 18.20 6.61 -10.06
C ASN A 69 16.78 7.06 -9.74
N ARG A 70 16.41 7.08 -8.46
CA ARG A 70 15.09 7.44 -7.93
C ARG A 70 15.20 7.77 -6.45
N VAL A 71 14.24 8.52 -5.92
CA VAL A 71 14.12 8.81 -4.48
C VAL A 71 12.89 8.11 -3.94
N LEU A 72 13.02 7.46 -2.78
CA LEU A 72 11.94 6.77 -2.10
C LEU A 72 11.46 7.60 -0.90
N CYS A 73 10.27 8.18 -1.00
CA CYS A 73 9.66 8.92 0.11
C CYS A 73 8.79 7.96 0.93
N LEU A 74 9.30 7.54 2.09
CA LEU A 74 8.58 6.71 3.06
C LEU A 74 7.68 7.59 3.92
N TRP A 75 6.48 7.89 3.42
CA TRP A 75 5.61 8.88 4.03
C TRP A 75 4.91 8.38 5.30
N SER A 76 4.96 9.25 6.30
CA SER A 76 4.20 9.23 7.55
C SER A 76 3.65 10.64 7.81
N PRO A 77 2.63 10.81 8.67
CA PRO A 77 2.06 12.13 8.98
C PRO A 77 3.07 13.15 9.49
N GLU A 78 4.19 12.69 10.05
CA GLU A 78 5.26 13.52 10.60
C GLU A 78 6.37 13.84 9.58
N TYR A 79 6.31 13.27 8.36
CA TYR A 79 7.40 13.37 7.38
C TYR A 79 7.77 14.83 7.06
N PHE A 80 6.79 15.67 6.71
CA PHE A 80 7.02 17.08 6.37
C PHE A 80 7.25 17.99 7.58
N ASN A 81 7.11 17.45 8.80
CA ASN A 81 7.39 18.18 10.04
C ASN A 81 8.80 17.91 10.55
N ARG A 82 9.60 17.02 9.92
CA ARG A 82 10.95 16.68 10.36
C ARG A 82 11.99 17.35 9.46
N LEU A 83 12.91 18.11 10.06
CA LEU A 83 13.88 18.91 9.32
C LEU A 83 14.77 18.09 8.37
N TRP A 84 15.18 16.89 8.79
CA TRP A 84 15.97 15.98 7.95
C TRP A 84 15.19 15.47 6.73
N CYS A 85 13.92 15.11 6.89
CA CYS A 85 13.07 14.71 5.77
C CYS A 85 12.80 15.89 4.81
N THR A 86 12.69 17.10 5.35
CA THR A 86 12.65 18.31 4.54
C THR A 86 13.93 18.51 3.72
N LEU A 87 15.10 18.27 4.31
CA LEU A 87 16.38 18.31 3.62
C LEU A 87 16.43 17.27 2.47
N GLU A 88 15.91 16.06 2.67
CA GLU A 88 15.81 15.05 1.60
C GLU A 88 14.98 15.55 0.41
N MET A 89 13.84 16.20 0.68
CA MET A 89 12.98 16.78 -0.36
C MET A 89 13.66 17.95 -1.05
N ALA A 90 14.38 18.79 -0.30
CA ALA A 90 15.18 19.88 -0.83
C ALA A 90 16.29 19.39 -1.77
N ALA A 91 17.05 18.37 -1.35
CA ALA A 91 18.08 17.76 -2.15
C ALA A 91 17.50 17.08 -3.41
N TRP A 92 16.34 16.44 -3.32
CA TRP A 92 15.62 15.90 -4.48
C TRP A 92 15.23 16.99 -5.47
N VAL A 93 14.64 18.09 -5.00
CA VAL A 93 14.29 19.25 -5.85
C VAL A 93 15.53 19.84 -6.52
N SER A 94 16.57 20.11 -5.74
CA SER A 94 17.81 20.71 -6.25
C SER A 94 18.44 19.84 -7.34
N SER A 95 18.42 18.52 -7.16
CA SER A 95 18.95 17.56 -8.14
C SER A 95 18.19 17.51 -9.47
N GLN A 96 16.95 18.01 -9.54
CA GLN A 96 16.16 17.98 -10.78
C GLN A 96 16.78 18.79 -11.92
N GLN A 97 17.65 19.75 -11.60
CA GLN A 97 18.39 20.53 -12.59
C GLN A 97 19.28 19.66 -13.48
N SER A 98 19.84 18.58 -12.92
CA SER A 98 20.71 17.64 -13.62
C SER A 98 19.95 16.54 -14.37
N GLY A 99 18.62 16.52 -14.27
CA GLY A 99 17.77 15.53 -14.90
C GLY A 99 16.65 15.07 -13.98
N PHE A 100 15.51 14.69 -14.57
CA PHE A 100 14.34 14.31 -13.79
C PHE A 100 14.57 13.00 -13.04
N LYS A 101 14.47 13.04 -11.70
CA LYS A 101 14.56 11.85 -10.83
C LYS A 101 13.18 11.46 -10.32
N PRO A 102 12.68 10.24 -10.63
CA PRO A 102 11.40 9.78 -10.13
C PRO A 102 11.34 9.79 -8.60
N LEU A 103 10.33 10.44 -8.04
CA LEU A 103 9.97 10.34 -6.62
C LEU A 103 8.93 9.23 -6.46
N VAL A 104 9.30 8.14 -5.77
CA VAL A 104 8.39 7.06 -5.43
C VAL A 104 7.83 7.32 -4.04
N PHE A 105 6.55 7.65 -3.96
CA PHE A 105 5.87 7.95 -2.70
C PHE A 105 5.23 6.68 -2.12
N LEU A 106 5.63 6.29 -0.91
CA LEU A 106 5.15 5.08 -0.23
C LEU A 106 4.42 5.42 1.07
N PRO A 107 3.08 5.31 1.13
CA PRO A 107 2.35 5.57 2.36
C PRO A 107 2.48 4.43 3.39
N LEU A 108 3.36 4.60 4.38
CA LEU A 108 3.73 3.55 5.34
C LEU A 108 2.53 2.94 6.07
N ARG A 109 1.53 3.75 6.45
CA ARG A 109 0.31 3.25 7.13
C ARG A 109 -0.45 2.26 6.25
N LEU A 110 -0.54 2.51 4.95
CA LEU A 110 -1.26 1.64 4.02
C LEU A 110 -0.52 0.31 3.81
N TYR A 111 0.81 0.34 3.66
CA TYR A 111 1.63 -0.87 3.57
C TYR A 111 1.55 -1.71 4.86
N LYS A 112 1.62 -1.06 6.03
CA LYS A 112 1.43 -1.73 7.33
C LYS A 112 0.05 -2.37 7.44
N LEU A 113 -0.99 -1.67 6.99
CA LEU A 113 -2.35 -2.19 6.98
C LEU A 113 -2.50 -3.41 6.07
N THR A 114 -1.97 -3.36 4.84
CA THR A 114 -1.95 -4.51 3.92
C THR A 114 -1.25 -5.70 4.54
N TYR A 115 -0.11 -5.50 5.22
CA TYR A 115 0.60 -6.57 5.91
C TYR A 115 -0.25 -7.19 7.03
N VAL A 116 -0.85 -6.37 7.90
CA VAL A 116 -1.72 -6.86 8.99
C VAL A 116 -2.92 -7.64 8.44
N VAL A 117 -3.57 -7.13 7.41
CA VAL A 117 -4.70 -7.79 6.74
C VAL A 117 -4.27 -9.12 6.12
N ASN A 118 -3.09 -9.15 5.50
CA ASN A 118 -2.54 -10.36 4.92
C ASN A 118 -2.22 -11.44 5.98
N VAL A 119 -1.59 -11.06 7.11
CA VAL A 119 -1.37 -11.96 8.27
C VAL A 119 -2.70 -12.49 8.80
N PHE A 120 -3.66 -11.59 8.97
CA PHE A 120 -4.99 -11.96 9.44
C PHE A 120 -5.65 -12.98 8.50
N PHE A 121 -5.71 -12.73 7.19
CA PHE A 121 -6.25 -13.68 6.21
C PHE A 121 -5.49 -15.01 6.17
N SER A 122 -4.16 -14.99 6.34
CA SER A 122 -3.34 -16.20 6.41
C SER A 122 -3.74 -17.08 7.59
N VAL A 123 -3.83 -16.48 8.78
CA VAL A 123 -4.26 -17.18 10.00
C VAL A 123 -5.69 -17.70 9.85
N ALA A 124 -6.57 -16.93 9.21
CA ALA A 124 -7.94 -17.34 8.89
C ALA A 124 -8.00 -18.64 8.13
N ARG A 125 -7.27 -18.66 7.02
CA ARG A 125 -7.30 -19.75 6.07
C ARG A 125 -6.65 -20.98 6.68
N MET A 126 -5.57 -20.79 7.45
CA MET A 126 -4.95 -21.87 8.19
C MET A 126 -5.88 -22.46 9.24
N ALA A 127 -6.53 -21.62 10.06
CA ALA A 127 -7.49 -22.08 11.06
C ALA A 127 -8.67 -22.82 10.42
N TYR A 128 -9.19 -22.33 9.29
CA TYR A 128 -10.27 -22.99 8.55
C TYR A 128 -9.83 -24.33 7.97
N ALA A 129 -8.63 -24.41 7.39
CA ALA A 129 -8.05 -25.65 6.88
C ALA A 129 -7.85 -26.69 7.99
N ILE A 130 -7.31 -26.27 9.14
CA ILE A 130 -7.16 -27.13 10.33
C ILE A 130 -8.53 -27.62 10.80
N ASN A 131 -9.52 -26.71 10.92
CA ASN A 131 -10.87 -27.08 11.33
C ASN A 131 -11.49 -28.13 10.39
N ASN A 132 -11.28 -28.00 9.07
CA ASN A 132 -11.72 -29.01 8.12
C ASN A 132 -11.00 -30.35 8.31
N ALA A 133 -9.68 -30.33 8.52
CA ALA A 133 -8.89 -31.54 8.74
C ALA A 133 -9.25 -32.26 10.05
N THR A 134 -9.68 -31.54 11.09
CA THR A 134 -10.07 -32.11 12.39
C THR A 134 -11.56 -32.48 12.48
N GLY A 135 -12.27 -32.62 11.35
CA GLY A 135 -13.68 -33.03 11.36
C GLY A 135 -14.68 -31.92 11.70
N ARG A 136 -14.33 -30.64 11.44
CA ARG A 136 -15.19 -29.45 11.58
C ARG A 136 -15.72 -29.23 13.00
N ILE A 137 -14.79 -29.24 13.97
CA ILE A 137 -15.09 -29.01 15.40
C ILE A 137 -15.83 -27.68 15.61
N ILE A 138 -15.40 -26.62 14.92
CA ILE A 138 -16.00 -25.30 14.97
C ILE A 138 -16.94 -25.13 13.77
N PRO A 139 -18.20 -24.69 13.98
CA PRO A 139 -19.09 -24.38 12.87
C PRO A 139 -18.46 -23.33 11.95
N ALA A 140 -18.38 -23.63 10.65
CA ALA A 140 -17.80 -22.72 9.65
C ALA A 140 -18.47 -21.34 9.67
N ALA A 141 -19.77 -21.27 9.95
CA ALA A 141 -20.52 -20.03 10.11
C ALA A 141 -20.02 -19.16 11.26
N LEU A 142 -19.61 -19.74 12.39
CA LEU A 142 -19.08 -19.00 13.53
C LEU A 142 -17.70 -18.41 13.21
N MET A 143 -16.82 -19.23 12.61
CA MET A 143 -15.53 -18.74 12.13
C MET A 143 -15.75 -17.59 11.16
N MET A 144 -16.54 -17.83 10.11
CA MET A 144 -16.83 -16.84 9.06
C MET A 144 -17.46 -15.57 9.62
N GLY A 145 -18.37 -15.67 10.59
CA GLY A 145 -18.95 -14.50 11.27
C GLY A 145 -17.86 -13.62 11.90
N LEU A 146 -16.92 -14.20 12.65
CA LEU A 146 -15.82 -13.43 13.23
C LEU A 146 -14.99 -12.72 12.14
N TRP A 147 -14.69 -13.43 11.04
CA TRP A 147 -13.93 -12.90 9.90
C TRP A 147 -14.68 -11.77 9.18
N CYS A 148 -15.96 -11.98 8.86
CA CYS A 148 -16.78 -11.05 8.11
C CYS A 148 -17.15 -9.79 8.91
N PHE A 149 -17.14 -9.84 10.24
CA PHE A 149 -17.49 -8.68 11.07
C PHE A 149 -16.27 -7.94 11.62
N VAL A 150 -15.31 -8.63 12.25
CA VAL A 150 -14.20 -7.95 12.93
C VAL A 150 -13.20 -7.35 11.93
N ALA A 151 -12.84 -8.10 10.88
CA ALA A 151 -11.84 -7.64 9.93
C ALA A 151 -12.26 -6.36 9.20
N PRO A 152 -13.50 -6.28 8.64
CA PRO A 152 -13.92 -5.09 7.96
C PRO A 152 -13.99 -3.86 8.87
N LEU A 153 -14.30 -4.02 10.16
CA LEU A 153 -14.29 -2.90 11.11
C LEU A 153 -12.88 -2.36 11.35
N VAL A 154 -11.91 -3.25 11.61
CA VAL A 154 -10.50 -2.87 11.81
C VAL A 154 -9.92 -2.23 10.54
N LEU A 155 -10.25 -2.80 9.38
CA LEU A 155 -9.84 -2.28 8.07
C LEU A 155 -10.42 -0.89 7.83
N THR A 156 -11.73 -0.72 8.04
CA THR A 156 -12.43 0.56 7.87
C THR A 156 -11.85 1.63 8.79
N TYR A 157 -11.60 1.31 10.06
CA TYR A 157 -10.98 2.22 11.02
C TYR A 157 -9.59 2.68 10.53
N SER A 158 -8.76 1.74 10.08
CA SER A 158 -7.39 2.00 9.68
C SER A 158 -7.30 2.80 8.36
N LEU A 159 -8.14 2.48 7.38
CA LEU A 159 -8.25 3.22 6.12
C LEU A 159 -8.75 4.65 6.35
N ARG A 160 -9.68 4.83 7.29
CA ARG A 160 -10.15 6.16 7.66
C ARG A 160 -9.03 7.01 8.26
N GLN A 161 -8.23 6.45 9.16
CA GLN A 161 -7.05 7.16 9.68
C GLN A 161 -6.07 7.54 8.56
N TYR A 162 -5.84 6.63 7.60
CA TYR A 162 -5.04 6.94 6.42
C TYR A 162 -5.63 8.09 5.58
N LEU A 163 -6.95 8.14 5.38
CA LEU A 163 -7.59 9.24 4.66
C LEU A 163 -7.47 10.58 5.38
N ILE A 164 -7.55 10.57 6.73
CA ILE A 164 -7.34 11.76 7.56
C ILE A 164 -5.89 12.25 7.42
N ASP A 165 -4.93 11.34 7.57
CA ASP A 165 -3.50 11.66 7.41
C ASP A 165 -3.21 12.22 6.01
N ARG A 166 -3.86 11.66 4.99
CA ARG A 166 -3.71 12.10 3.61
C ARG A 166 -4.31 13.48 3.36
N ALA A 167 -5.47 13.78 3.96
CA ALA A 167 -6.03 15.12 3.91
C ALA A 167 -5.12 16.13 4.63
N GLU A 168 -4.53 15.72 5.75
CA GLU A 168 -3.56 16.52 6.49
C GLU A 168 -2.27 16.75 5.69
N LEU A 169 -1.79 15.76 4.95
CA LEU A 169 -0.62 15.92 4.07
C LEU A 169 -0.80 17.08 3.08
N GLU A 170 -1.98 17.22 2.49
CA GLU A 170 -2.24 18.32 1.55
C GLU A 170 -2.17 19.69 2.26
N ASN A 171 -2.74 19.78 3.47
CA ASN A 171 -2.66 20.99 4.30
C ASN A 171 -1.22 21.28 4.74
N GLN A 172 -0.47 20.26 5.15
CA GLN A 172 0.94 20.37 5.54
C GLN A 172 1.80 20.88 4.38
N LEU A 173 1.57 20.38 3.17
CA LEU A 173 2.27 20.84 1.98
C LEU A 173 1.86 22.27 1.61
N GLN A 174 0.60 22.64 1.76
CA GLN A 174 0.11 23.99 1.46
C GLN A 174 0.62 25.04 2.47
N ALA A 175 0.66 24.69 3.76
CA ALA A 175 1.13 25.55 4.85
C ALA A 175 2.60 25.29 5.21
N PHE A 176 3.33 24.57 4.36
CA PHE A 176 4.68 24.09 4.64
C PHE A 176 5.62 25.25 4.99
N SER A 177 6.45 25.10 6.02
CA SER A 177 7.57 26.01 6.29
C SER A 177 8.73 25.25 6.91
N VAL A 178 9.93 25.40 6.35
CA VAL A 178 11.13 24.74 6.88
C VAL A 178 11.53 25.29 8.26
N GLN A 179 11.09 26.51 8.58
CA GLN A 179 11.32 27.16 9.86
C GLN A 179 10.52 26.50 10.99
N SER A 180 9.32 25.99 10.69
CA SER A 180 8.48 25.30 11.67
C SER A 180 8.79 23.80 11.81
N ALA A 181 9.69 23.26 10.99
CA ALA A 181 10.09 21.86 11.07
C ALA A 181 10.77 21.55 12.41
N ALA A 182 10.37 20.45 13.03
CA ALA A 182 10.99 19.89 14.22
C ALA A 182 12.37 19.34 13.88
N CYS A 183 13.35 19.64 14.73
CA CYS A 183 14.69 19.09 14.65
C CYS A 183 14.93 18.21 15.89
N ALA A 184 15.46 17.00 15.67
CA ALA A 184 15.81 16.13 16.79
C ALA A 184 17.06 16.63 17.54
N ASP A 185 17.96 17.29 16.80
CA ASP A 185 19.20 17.88 17.28
C ASP A 185 19.28 19.30 16.74
N GLU A 186 19.02 20.30 17.59
CA GLU A 186 18.92 21.70 17.18
C GLU A 186 20.24 22.27 16.63
N GLU A 187 21.39 21.62 16.89
CA GLU A 187 22.67 21.99 16.26
C GLU A 187 22.65 21.76 14.74
N ASP A 188 21.90 20.76 14.27
CA ASP A 188 21.75 20.48 12.84
C ASP A 188 20.99 21.58 12.10
N ARG A 189 20.15 22.36 12.80
CA ARG A 189 19.28 23.35 12.16
C ARG A 189 20.08 24.41 11.42
N ALA A 190 21.15 24.90 12.05
CA ALA A 190 22.01 25.91 11.44
C ALA A 190 22.68 25.37 10.16
N VAL A 191 23.19 24.14 10.21
CA VAL A 191 23.85 23.48 9.07
C VAL A 191 22.86 23.22 7.93
N VAL A 192 21.67 22.70 8.25
CA VAL A 192 20.61 22.47 7.26
C VAL A 192 20.17 23.79 6.62
N TYR A 193 19.97 24.86 7.40
CA TYR A 193 19.59 26.16 6.83
C TYR A 193 20.68 26.75 5.95
N GLN A 194 21.95 26.58 6.31
CA GLN A 194 23.06 26.99 5.47
C GLN A 194 23.05 26.21 4.14
N ALA A 195 22.85 24.89 4.18
CA ALA A 195 22.75 24.07 2.98
C ALA A 195 21.56 24.50 2.09
N LEU A 196 20.38 24.71 2.68
CA LEU A 196 19.19 25.17 1.94
C LEU A 196 19.40 26.54 1.30
N ARG A 197 19.98 27.50 2.02
CA ARG A 197 20.33 28.81 1.44
C ARG A 197 21.34 28.70 0.32
N SER A 198 22.32 27.79 0.43
CA SER A 198 23.27 27.56 -0.65
C SER A 198 22.61 26.99 -1.92
N TRP A 199 21.53 26.22 -1.79
CA TRP A 199 20.84 25.59 -2.91
C TRP A 199 19.75 26.46 -3.53
N PHE A 200 19.06 27.28 -2.71
CA PHE A 200 17.85 28.00 -3.12
C PHE A 200 17.93 29.52 -2.93
N GLY A 201 19.00 30.05 -2.33
CA GLY A 201 19.11 31.45 -1.94
C GLY A 201 18.44 31.70 -0.59
N ASP A 202 17.13 31.92 -0.59
CA ASP A 202 16.35 32.15 0.64
C ASP A 202 15.52 30.92 1.05
N LEU A 203 15.24 30.78 2.35
CA LEU A 203 14.40 29.70 2.86
C LEU A 203 12.95 29.81 2.35
N SER A 204 12.46 31.03 2.09
CA SER A 204 11.12 31.28 1.56
C SER A 204 10.96 30.82 0.11
N ASP A 205 12.02 30.89 -0.69
CA ASP A 205 12.01 30.37 -2.07
C ASP A 205 11.87 28.84 -2.06
N PHE A 206 12.59 28.17 -1.15
CA PHE A 206 12.43 26.74 -0.92
C PHE A 206 11.01 26.39 -0.44
N ASP A 207 10.48 27.10 0.56
CA ASP A 207 9.11 26.90 1.04
C ASP A 207 8.08 27.04 -0.09
N ASN A 208 8.21 28.07 -0.93
CA ASN A 208 7.33 28.29 -2.07
C ASN A 208 7.41 27.16 -3.09
N LEU A 209 8.62 26.63 -3.33
CA LEU A 209 8.81 25.48 -4.21
C LEU A 209 8.11 24.23 -3.65
N VAL A 210 8.23 23.96 -2.35
CA VAL A 210 7.54 22.82 -1.71
C VAL A 210 6.02 22.96 -1.82
N ARG A 211 5.48 24.15 -1.50
CA ARG A 211 4.05 24.46 -1.54
C ARG A 211 3.44 24.32 -2.94
N THR A 212 4.24 24.48 -3.98
CA THR A 212 3.80 24.48 -5.38
C THR A 212 4.20 23.18 -6.08
N GLN A 213 5.49 23.06 -6.44
CA GLN A 213 6.00 22.00 -7.30
C GLN A 213 6.01 20.63 -6.61
N VAL A 214 6.54 20.56 -5.38
CA VAL A 214 6.58 19.29 -4.63
C VAL A 214 5.16 18.81 -4.33
N ARG A 215 4.29 19.72 -3.86
CA ARG A 215 2.87 19.41 -3.64
C ARG A 215 2.20 18.87 -4.89
N ALA A 216 2.31 19.56 -6.02
CA ALA A 216 1.71 19.12 -7.28
C ALA A 216 2.22 17.74 -7.70
N HIS A 217 3.52 17.50 -7.54
CA HIS A 217 4.12 16.20 -7.86
C HIS A 217 3.61 15.09 -6.95
N ILE A 218 3.55 15.31 -5.64
CA ILE A 218 3.07 14.33 -4.66
C ILE A 218 1.59 14.02 -4.90
N VAL A 219 0.75 15.05 -5.04
CA VAL A 219 -0.70 14.87 -5.29
C VAL A 219 -0.93 14.09 -6.58
N ALA A 220 -0.19 14.39 -7.65
CA ALA A 220 -0.27 13.66 -8.91
C ALA A 220 0.15 12.18 -8.78
N ASN A 221 1.20 11.88 -8.01
CA ASN A 221 1.67 10.49 -7.83
C ASN A 221 0.78 9.65 -6.91
N ILE A 222 0.17 10.26 -5.88
CA ILE A 222 -0.73 9.54 -4.98
C ILE A 222 -2.06 9.25 -5.67
N GLY A 223 -2.48 10.08 -6.65
CA GLY A 223 -3.73 9.92 -7.38
C GLY A 223 -4.93 10.51 -6.65
N SER A 224 -6.15 10.05 -6.93
CA SER A 224 -7.37 10.51 -6.24
C SER A 224 -7.42 10.03 -4.78
N SER A 225 -8.20 10.68 -3.90
CA SER A 225 -8.35 10.30 -2.49
C SER A 225 -8.75 8.84 -2.27
N ALA A 226 -9.49 8.26 -3.22
CA ALA A 226 -9.94 6.87 -3.19
C ALA A 226 -8.92 5.87 -3.78
N HIS A 227 -7.81 6.33 -4.38
CA HIS A 227 -6.84 5.46 -5.02
C HIS A 227 -6.14 4.52 -4.02
N VAL A 228 -6.15 3.23 -4.36
CA VAL A 228 -5.41 2.17 -3.67
C VAL A 228 -4.52 1.47 -4.70
N PRO A 229 -3.19 1.48 -4.54
CA PRO A 229 -2.31 0.79 -5.47
C PRO A 229 -2.67 -0.70 -5.58
N PHE A 230 -2.93 -1.18 -6.79
CA PHE A 230 -3.25 -2.59 -7.09
C PHE A 230 -2.22 -3.57 -6.49
N VAL A 231 -0.94 -3.19 -6.45
CA VAL A 231 0.12 -4.02 -5.85
C VAL A 231 -0.15 -4.36 -4.38
N LEU A 232 -0.94 -3.55 -3.67
CA LEU A 232 -1.32 -3.79 -2.27
C LEU A 232 -2.51 -4.74 -2.11
N THR A 233 -3.29 -4.98 -3.18
CA THR A 233 -4.41 -5.95 -3.14
C THR A 233 -3.96 -7.36 -3.52
N VAL A 234 -2.88 -7.50 -4.29
CA VAL A 234 -2.37 -8.82 -4.72
C VAL A 234 -2.03 -9.74 -3.53
N PRO A 235 -1.31 -9.28 -2.47
CA PRO A 235 -1.00 -10.14 -1.34
C PRO A 235 -2.23 -10.67 -0.60
N THR A 236 -3.32 -9.89 -0.51
CA THR A 236 -4.54 -10.35 0.19
C THR A 236 -5.28 -11.41 -0.63
N MET A 237 -5.19 -11.35 -1.96
CA MET A 237 -5.74 -12.36 -2.87
C MET A 237 -4.95 -13.67 -2.89
N LEU A 238 -3.64 -13.62 -2.63
CA LEU A 238 -2.74 -14.75 -2.82
C LEU A 238 -3.06 -15.94 -1.90
N HIS A 239 -3.47 -15.71 -0.65
CA HIS A 239 -3.84 -16.79 0.27
C HIS A 239 -5.11 -17.52 -0.16
N HIS A 240 -6.04 -16.80 -0.80
CA HIS A 240 -7.21 -17.42 -1.40
C HIS A 240 -6.81 -18.29 -2.59
N LEU A 241 -5.90 -17.81 -3.44
CA LEU A 241 -5.37 -18.60 -4.55
C LEU A 241 -4.73 -19.91 -4.07
N PHE A 242 -3.88 -19.86 -3.04
CA PHE A 242 -3.26 -21.08 -2.50
C PHE A 242 -4.28 -22.07 -1.95
N PHE A 243 -5.28 -21.57 -1.21
CA PHE A 243 -6.38 -22.38 -0.70
C PHE A 243 -7.20 -23.01 -1.83
N THR A 244 -7.47 -22.27 -2.89
CA THR A 244 -8.18 -22.77 -4.08
C THR A 244 -7.42 -23.89 -4.76
N VAL A 245 -6.09 -23.79 -4.86
CA VAL A 245 -5.28 -24.87 -5.43
C VAL A 245 -5.42 -26.14 -4.58
N ASP A 246 -5.32 -26.06 -3.25
CA ASP A 246 -5.54 -27.23 -2.38
C ASP A 246 -6.93 -27.82 -2.53
N TYR A 247 -7.95 -26.95 -2.55
CA TYR A 247 -9.34 -27.36 -2.68
C TYR A 247 -9.59 -28.08 -4.01
N VAL A 248 -9.07 -27.53 -5.10
CA VAL A 248 -9.20 -28.10 -6.44
C VAL A 248 -8.47 -29.44 -6.53
N MET A 249 -7.22 -29.50 -6.06
CA MET A 249 -6.42 -30.72 -6.10
C MET A 249 -7.06 -31.81 -5.24
N GLY A 250 -7.47 -31.52 -4.00
CA GLY A 250 -8.14 -32.49 -3.13
C GLY A 250 -9.44 -33.04 -3.72
N GLY A 251 -10.20 -32.19 -4.41
CA GLY A 251 -11.41 -32.58 -5.12
C GLY A 251 -11.19 -33.52 -6.30
N CYS A 252 -10.11 -33.31 -7.06
CA CYS A 252 -9.70 -34.21 -8.15
C CYS A 252 -9.37 -35.64 -7.67
N TYR A 253 -9.09 -35.82 -6.37
CA TYR A 253 -8.72 -37.14 -5.82
C TYR A 253 -9.85 -37.86 -5.07
N GLY A 254 -10.90 -37.15 -4.63
CA GLY A 254 -11.94 -37.70 -3.74
C GLY A 254 -13.34 -37.90 -4.35
N PHE A 255 -13.69 -37.17 -5.40
CA PHE A 255 -14.99 -37.26 -6.08
C PHE A 255 -14.83 -37.81 -7.50
N ASN A 256 -15.90 -38.34 -8.12
CA ASN A 256 -15.92 -38.60 -9.55
C ASN A 256 -15.43 -37.32 -10.26
N ALA A 257 -14.27 -37.38 -10.92
CA ALA A 257 -13.63 -36.22 -11.54
C ALA A 257 -14.53 -35.48 -12.55
N GLN A 258 -15.64 -36.11 -12.96
CA GLN A 258 -16.67 -35.54 -13.83
C GLN A 258 -17.65 -34.60 -13.10
N ASP A 259 -17.83 -34.74 -11.77
CA ASP A 259 -18.70 -33.88 -10.95
C ASP A 259 -17.94 -32.73 -10.27
N PHE A 260 -16.60 -32.80 -10.27
CA PHE A 260 -15.75 -31.77 -9.71
C PHE A 260 -15.63 -30.61 -10.72
N THR A 261 -16.47 -29.60 -10.50
CA THR A 261 -17.04 -28.78 -11.55
C THR A 261 -16.32 -27.43 -11.71
N PRO A 262 -16.32 -26.84 -12.92
CA PRO A 262 -16.05 -25.41 -13.16
C PRO A 262 -16.74 -24.45 -12.18
N ILE A 263 -17.85 -24.89 -11.57
CA ILE A 263 -18.57 -24.25 -10.46
C ILE A 263 -17.63 -23.92 -9.28
N ALA A 264 -16.83 -24.87 -8.80
CA ALA A 264 -15.92 -24.66 -7.66
C ALA A 264 -14.85 -23.61 -7.97
N LEU A 265 -14.24 -23.69 -9.16
CA LEU A 265 -13.27 -22.71 -9.63
C LEU A 265 -13.87 -21.32 -9.76
N LEU A 266 -15.08 -21.20 -10.30
CA LEU A 266 -15.78 -19.91 -10.43
C LEU A 266 -16.15 -19.33 -9.05
N GLN A 267 -16.63 -20.16 -8.13
CA GLN A 267 -16.93 -19.76 -6.75
C GLN A 267 -15.68 -19.20 -6.05
N ASP A 268 -14.54 -19.87 -6.20
CA ASP A 268 -13.29 -19.42 -5.61
C ASP A 268 -12.72 -18.17 -6.29
N LEU A 269 -12.85 -18.07 -7.62
CA LEU A 269 -12.52 -16.86 -8.35
C LEU A 269 -13.37 -15.67 -7.88
N ALA A 270 -14.68 -15.87 -7.66
CA ALA A 270 -15.55 -14.84 -7.09
C ALA A 270 -15.05 -14.36 -5.71
N TRP A 271 -14.61 -15.30 -4.86
CA TRP A 271 -14.02 -14.96 -3.56
C TRP A 271 -12.73 -14.17 -3.69
N ILE A 272 -11.80 -14.59 -4.56
CA ILE A 272 -10.54 -13.91 -4.84
C ILE A 272 -10.81 -12.46 -5.28
N LEU A 273 -11.75 -12.26 -6.22
CA LEU A 273 -12.14 -10.95 -6.72
C LEU A 273 -12.81 -10.09 -5.65
N CYS A 274 -13.71 -10.65 -4.86
CA CYS A 274 -14.37 -9.96 -3.75
C CYS A 274 -13.35 -9.46 -2.71
N VAL A 275 -12.39 -10.31 -2.34
CA VAL A 275 -11.32 -9.96 -1.39
C VAL A 275 -10.40 -8.89 -1.97
N GLY A 276 -10.03 -9.02 -3.25
CA GLY A 276 -9.27 -8.00 -3.96
C GLY A 276 -9.99 -6.64 -4.03
N ALA A 277 -11.33 -6.66 -4.15
CA ALA A 277 -12.16 -5.47 -4.19
C ALA A 277 -12.40 -4.82 -2.82
N THR A 278 -12.17 -5.54 -1.71
CA THR A 278 -12.54 -5.07 -0.37
C THR A 278 -11.79 -3.79 0.03
N LEU A 279 -10.47 -3.74 -0.15
CA LEU A 279 -9.65 -2.56 0.16
C LEU A 279 -10.08 -1.31 -0.64
N PRO A 280 -10.12 -1.34 -2.00
CA PRO A 280 -10.51 -0.17 -2.77
C PRO A 280 -11.98 0.20 -2.58
N GLN A 281 -12.88 -0.77 -2.33
CA GLN A 281 -14.27 -0.50 -2.01
C GLN A 281 -14.43 0.27 -0.71
N GLN A 282 -13.74 -0.16 0.35
CA GLN A 282 -13.80 0.54 1.64
C GLN A 282 -13.23 1.95 1.51
N MET A 283 -12.13 2.12 0.78
CA MET A 283 -11.59 3.44 0.48
C MET A 283 -12.60 4.32 -0.25
N TRP A 284 -13.27 3.79 -1.27
CA TRP A 284 -14.31 4.51 -2.00
C TRP A 284 -15.49 4.90 -1.08
N LEU A 285 -16.04 3.95 -0.31
CA LEU A 285 -17.12 4.21 0.65
C LEU A 285 -16.75 5.30 1.65
N LEU A 286 -15.53 5.24 2.21
CA LEU A 286 -15.04 6.23 3.16
C LEU A 286 -14.87 7.62 2.52
N THR A 287 -14.50 7.69 1.24
CA THR A 287 -14.47 8.98 0.53
C THR A 287 -15.86 9.55 0.24
N CYS A 288 -16.86 8.71 -0.01
CA CYS A 288 -18.25 9.14 -0.22
C CYS A 288 -18.90 9.73 1.03
N VAL A 289 -18.53 9.24 2.22
CA VAL A 289 -19.06 9.72 3.49
C VAL A 289 -18.40 11.05 3.93
N SER A 290 -17.52 11.61 3.09
CA SER A 290 -16.68 12.80 3.32
C SER A 290 -15.71 12.64 4.49
N VAL A 291 -14.46 13.08 4.28
CA VAL A 291 -13.44 13.22 5.34
C VAL A 291 -13.80 14.45 6.20
N VAL A 292 -14.99 14.47 6.78
CA VAL A 292 -15.27 15.37 7.88
C VAL A 292 -14.36 14.87 9.00
N ARG A 293 -13.40 15.68 9.47
CA ARG A 293 -12.80 15.49 10.81
C ARG A 293 -13.95 15.72 11.79
N PRO A 294 -14.65 14.69 12.26
CA PRO A 294 -15.79 14.90 13.09
C PRO A 294 -15.22 15.37 14.41
N ARG A 295 -15.64 16.54 14.86
CA ARG A 295 -15.25 17.06 16.17
C ARG A 295 -15.71 16.12 17.31
N ARG A 296 -16.48 15.07 17.00
CA ARG A 296 -17.07 14.10 17.92
C ARG A 296 -16.70 12.67 17.51
N TRP A 297 -16.01 11.98 18.42
CA TRP A 297 -15.62 10.56 18.30
C TRP A 297 -16.80 9.62 17.93
N ILE A 298 -18.03 9.96 18.32
CA ILE A 298 -19.23 9.15 18.00
C ILE A 298 -19.46 9.02 16.49
N VAL A 299 -19.24 10.10 15.73
CA VAL A 299 -19.41 10.06 14.26
C VAL A 299 -18.34 9.18 13.64
N ASP A 300 -17.11 9.21 14.16
CA ASP A 300 -16.02 8.32 13.73
C ASP A 300 -16.44 6.86 13.86
N TRP A 301 -16.95 6.47 15.03
CA TRP A 301 -17.41 5.11 15.28
C TRP A 301 -18.59 4.73 14.41
N ALA A 302 -19.57 5.63 14.22
CA ALA A 302 -20.72 5.36 13.36
C ALA A 302 -20.31 5.10 11.90
N VAL A 303 -19.45 5.95 11.33
CA VAL A 303 -18.96 5.77 9.95
C VAL A 303 -18.15 4.48 9.82
N THR A 304 -17.24 4.21 10.77
CA THR A 304 -16.47 2.96 10.79
C THR A 304 -17.37 1.74 10.90
N PHE A 305 -18.37 1.78 11.77
CA PHE A 305 -19.32 0.70 11.97
C PHE A 305 -20.15 0.45 10.72
N ILE A 306 -20.75 1.50 10.14
CA ILE A 306 -21.56 1.39 8.91
C ILE A 306 -20.72 0.84 7.75
N GLY A 307 -19.51 1.38 7.53
CA GLY A 307 -18.60 0.91 6.48
C GLY A 307 -18.20 -0.56 6.66
N GLY A 308 -17.89 -0.96 7.90
CA GLY A 308 -17.61 -2.35 8.24
C GLY A 308 -18.80 -3.27 8.02
N VAL A 309 -20.01 -2.87 8.43
CA VAL A 309 -21.24 -3.63 8.26
C VAL A 309 -21.62 -3.80 6.79
N ILE A 310 -21.47 -2.77 5.95
CA ILE A 310 -21.73 -2.87 4.50
C ILE A 310 -20.86 -3.97 3.88
N VAL A 311 -19.58 -3.99 4.22
CA VAL A 311 -18.66 -5.03 3.73
C VAL A 311 -19.01 -6.39 4.34
N ALA A 312 -19.34 -6.47 5.64
CA ALA A 312 -19.77 -7.71 6.28
C ALA A 312 -21.01 -8.31 5.58
N ILE A 313 -22.00 -7.48 5.25
CA ILE A 313 -23.20 -7.89 4.51
C ILE A 313 -22.83 -8.41 3.13
N GLN A 314 -21.93 -7.74 2.40
CA GLN A 314 -21.47 -8.23 1.09
C GLN A 314 -20.83 -9.62 1.21
N PHE A 315 -19.93 -9.82 2.17
CA PHE A 315 -19.32 -11.13 2.40
C PHE A 315 -20.38 -12.19 2.76
N ALA A 316 -21.35 -11.83 3.60
CA ALA A 316 -22.45 -12.73 3.98
C ALA A 316 -23.35 -13.08 2.77
N VAL A 317 -23.69 -12.11 1.93
CA VAL A 317 -24.47 -12.32 0.71
C VAL A 317 -23.73 -13.24 -0.25
N ILE A 318 -22.45 -12.96 -0.52
CA ILE A 318 -21.62 -13.81 -1.39
C ILE A 318 -21.52 -15.23 -0.80
N PHE A 319 -21.34 -15.35 0.51
CA PHE A 319 -21.33 -16.65 1.19
C PHE A 319 -22.65 -17.41 1.02
N VAL A 320 -23.80 -16.75 1.19
CA VAL A 320 -25.12 -17.38 1.02
C VAL A 320 -25.37 -17.77 -0.45
N LEU A 321 -25.01 -16.88 -1.38
CA LEU A 321 -25.19 -17.12 -2.82
C LEU A 321 -24.32 -18.27 -3.33
N LEU A 322 -23.08 -18.38 -2.84
CA LEU A 322 -22.12 -19.42 -3.25
C LEU A 322 -22.21 -20.69 -2.38
N GLY A 323 -22.74 -20.60 -1.15
CA GLY A 323 -22.85 -21.74 -0.24
C GLY A 323 -24.06 -22.63 -0.51
N ASN A 324 -25.11 -22.08 -1.13
CA ASN A 324 -26.35 -22.81 -1.44
C ASN A 324 -26.34 -23.48 -2.82
N THR A 325 -25.26 -23.37 -3.58
CA THR A 325 -25.17 -23.98 -4.91
C THR A 325 -24.82 -25.46 -4.76
N SER A 326 -25.84 -26.31 -4.81
CA SER A 326 -25.65 -27.75 -4.97
C SER A 326 -25.20 -28.07 -6.39
N SER A 327 -24.58 -29.24 -6.60
CA SER A 327 -24.17 -29.73 -7.92
C SER A 327 -25.32 -29.83 -8.94
N ALA A 328 -26.57 -29.82 -8.47
CA ALA A 328 -27.77 -29.84 -9.32
C ALA A 328 -28.21 -28.46 -9.81
N GLN A 329 -27.64 -27.36 -9.29
CA GLN A 329 -27.99 -26.01 -9.73
C GLN A 329 -27.25 -25.65 -11.02
N PRO A 330 -27.87 -24.85 -11.91
CA PRO A 330 -27.19 -24.37 -13.11
C PRO A 330 -26.00 -23.47 -12.75
N ILE A 331 -24.96 -23.47 -13.58
CA ILE A 331 -23.71 -22.71 -13.35
C ILE A 331 -23.87 -21.17 -13.46
N TRP A 332 -24.92 -20.71 -14.15
CA TRP A 332 -25.06 -19.29 -14.51
C TRP A 332 -25.18 -18.31 -13.32
N PRO A 333 -25.78 -18.63 -12.15
CA PRO A 333 -25.83 -17.70 -11.02
C PRO A 333 -24.43 -17.41 -10.46
N ILE A 334 -23.57 -18.44 -10.35
CA ILE A 334 -22.19 -18.28 -9.90
C ILE A 334 -21.39 -17.48 -10.92
N ALA A 335 -21.55 -17.79 -12.21
CA ALA A 335 -20.90 -17.04 -13.28
C ALA A 335 -21.30 -15.55 -13.23
N LEU A 336 -22.58 -15.24 -12.99
CA LEU A 336 -23.08 -13.87 -12.85
C LEU A 336 -22.48 -13.16 -11.63
N VAL A 337 -22.43 -13.82 -10.46
CA VAL A 337 -21.79 -13.26 -9.26
C VAL A 337 -20.31 -13.01 -9.49
N THR A 338 -19.61 -13.97 -10.12
CA THR A 338 -18.18 -13.87 -10.45
C THR A 338 -17.92 -12.69 -11.39
N PHE A 339 -18.72 -12.58 -12.45
CA PHE A 339 -18.66 -11.48 -13.41
C PHE A 339 -18.93 -10.13 -12.73
N GLY A 340 -19.96 -10.06 -11.87
CA GLY A 340 -20.25 -8.86 -11.08
C GLY A 340 -19.06 -8.45 -10.18
N CYS A 341 -18.44 -9.42 -9.50
CA CYS A 341 -17.23 -9.17 -8.69
C CYS A 341 -16.06 -8.69 -9.55
N ALA A 342 -15.88 -9.26 -10.74
CA ALA A 342 -14.83 -8.85 -11.68
C ALA A 342 -15.02 -7.42 -12.18
N VAL A 343 -16.24 -7.08 -12.63
CA VAL A 343 -16.59 -5.72 -13.09
C VAL A 343 -16.41 -4.73 -11.94
N TRP A 344 -16.89 -5.06 -10.75
CA TRP A 344 -16.73 -4.22 -9.56
C TRP A 344 -15.25 -3.98 -9.21
N PHE A 345 -14.45 -5.05 -9.18
CA PHE A 345 -13.01 -4.98 -8.94
C PHE A 345 -12.30 -4.10 -9.97
N LEU A 346 -12.55 -4.32 -11.26
CA LEU A 346 -11.95 -3.55 -12.34
C LEU A 346 -12.37 -2.08 -12.30
N TRP A 347 -13.64 -1.80 -11.99
CA TRP A 347 -14.13 -0.43 -11.83
C TRP A 347 -13.44 0.29 -10.67
N LEU A 348 -13.30 -0.37 -9.52
CA LEU A 348 -12.58 0.16 -8.36
C LEU A 348 -11.08 0.38 -8.63
N GLN A 349 -10.47 -0.46 -9.45
CA GLN A 349 -9.05 -0.37 -9.81
C GLN A 349 -8.76 0.51 -11.02
N ARG A 350 -9.78 1.10 -11.66
CA ARG A 350 -9.60 1.92 -12.87
C ARG A 350 -8.54 3.01 -12.68
N GLU A 351 -8.59 3.70 -11.55
CA GLU A 351 -7.66 4.80 -11.23
C GLU A 351 -6.22 4.31 -11.12
N SER A 352 -6.03 3.10 -10.56
CA SER A 352 -4.71 2.46 -10.43
C SER A 352 -4.10 2.12 -11.79
N PHE A 353 -4.93 1.76 -12.77
CA PHE A 353 -4.49 1.51 -14.14
C PHE A 353 -4.15 2.81 -14.89
N PHE A 354 -4.92 3.88 -14.66
CA PHE A 354 -4.69 5.18 -15.32
C PHE A 354 -3.57 6.02 -14.69
N CYS A 355 -3.34 5.93 -13.37
CA CYS A 355 -2.29 6.73 -12.70
C CYS A 355 -0.87 6.44 -13.22
N ARG A 356 -0.61 5.27 -13.83
CA ARG A 356 0.73 4.97 -14.37
C ARG A 356 1.12 5.80 -15.60
N THR A 357 0.18 6.47 -16.27
CA THR A 357 0.47 7.27 -17.48
C THR A 357 0.72 8.75 -17.21
N ALA A 358 0.29 9.27 -16.06
CA ALA A 358 0.45 10.67 -15.66
C ALA A 358 1.90 11.17 -15.45
N PRO A 359 2.87 10.36 -14.96
CA PRO A 359 4.21 10.87 -14.62
C PRO A 359 4.96 11.51 -15.78
N ALA A 360 4.70 11.06 -17.02
CA ALA A 360 5.34 11.58 -18.22
C ALA A 360 4.93 13.02 -18.56
N GLN A 361 3.71 13.43 -18.19
CA GLN A 361 3.21 14.79 -18.46
C GLN A 361 3.66 15.78 -17.39
N SER A 362 3.62 15.40 -16.10
CA SER A 362 4.12 16.25 -15.01
C SER A 362 5.62 16.51 -15.11
N ALA A 363 6.40 15.52 -15.57
CA ALA A 363 7.84 15.68 -15.80
C ALA A 363 8.14 16.72 -16.90
N ARG A 364 7.26 16.85 -17.91
CA ARG A 364 7.39 17.90 -18.93
C ARG A 364 7.07 19.29 -18.38
N GLN A 365 6.07 19.42 -17.50
CA GLN A 365 5.70 20.70 -16.91
C GLN A 365 6.77 21.27 -15.96
N LEU A 366 7.43 20.41 -15.18
CA LEU A 366 8.55 20.81 -14.31
C LEU A 366 9.72 21.42 -15.09
N LYS A 367 10.01 20.88 -16.28
CA LYS A 367 11.12 21.35 -17.13
C LYS A 367 10.89 22.75 -17.72
N VAL A 368 9.64 23.23 -17.76
CA VAL A 368 9.26 24.53 -18.32
C VAL A 368 9.30 25.65 -17.26
N ALA A 369 9.17 25.30 -15.97
CA ALA A 369 9.05 26.28 -14.89
C ALA A 369 10.37 26.70 -14.24
N SER A 370 11.48 25.98 -14.48
CA SER A 370 12.78 26.33 -13.91
C SER A 370 13.49 27.38 -14.77
N SER A 371 13.49 28.64 -14.32
CA SER A 371 14.56 29.58 -14.68
C SER A 371 15.91 28.97 -14.27
N PRO A 372 16.99 29.19 -15.03
CA PRO A 372 18.29 28.65 -14.69
C PRO A 372 18.76 29.22 -13.35
N LEU A 373 18.77 28.38 -12.31
CA LEU A 373 19.42 28.66 -11.05
C LEU A 373 20.94 28.78 -11.30
N PRO A 374 21.67 29.58 -10.50
CA PRO A 374 23.11 29.72 -10.65
C PRO A 374 23.79 28.34 -10.59
N PRO A 375 24.87 28.13 -11.37
CA PRO A 375 25.55 26.85 -11.44
C PRO A 375 25.97 26.43 -10.03
N ILE A 376 25.56 25.21 -9.64
CA ILE A 376 25.99 24.58 -8.40
C ILE A 376 27.52 24.49 -8.48
N VAL A 377 28.21 25.26 -7.64
CA VAL A 377 29.66 25.19 -7.53
C VAL A 377 30.00 23.78 -7.08
N SER A 378 30.67 23.02 -7.94
CA SER A 378 31.22 21.72 -7.57
C SER A 378 32.21 21.93 -6.43
N VAL A 379 31.81 21.54 -5.22
CA VAL A 379 32.67 21.51 -4.04
C VAL A 379 33.64 20.35 -4.15
#